data_AF-A0A2X3D971-F1
#
_entry.id   AF-A0A2X3D971-F1
#
_cell.length_a   1.000
_cell.length_b   1.000
_cell.length_c   1.000
_cell.angle_alpha   90.00
_cell.angle_beta   90.00
_cell.angle_gamma   90.00
#
_symmetry.space_group_name_H-M   'P 1'
#
loop_
_entity.id
_entity.type
_entity.pdbx_description
1 polymer ?
#
loop_
_entity_poly.entity_id
_entity_poly.type
_entity_poly.pdbx_seq_one_letter_code
_entity_poly.pdbx_strand_id
1 'polypeptide(L)' 'MNPVIFAGDKPGQNTKTQWLQAKQIKVFYGDSDNDITAAREAGARGIRVLRAANSSYKPLPMAGALGEEVIVNSEY' A
#
# COMPACT_ATOMS: atom_id res chain seq x y z
N MET A 1 18.36 -11.95 5.73
CA MET A 1 17.58 -10.73 5.41
C MET A 1 17.05 -10.89 3.99
N ASN A 2 15.77 -10.61 3.75
CA ASN A 2 15.20 -10.71 2.41
C ASN A 2 15.56 -9.45 1.59
N PRO A 3 15.82 -9.56 0.27
CA PRO A 3 16.03 -8.39 -0.58
C PRO A 3 14.82 -7.44 -0.55
N VAL A 4 15.07 -6.14 -0.52
CA VAL A 4 14.04 -5.09 -0.50
C VAL A 4 14.11 -4.28 -1.79
N ILE A 5 12.95 -3.99 -2.38
CA ILE A 5 12.84 -3.12 -3.56
C ILE A 5 12.65 -1.68 -3.07
N PHE A 6 13.65 -0.83 -3.31
CA PHE A 6 13.58 0.60 -3.02
C PHE A 6 12.97 1.34 -4.22
N ALA A 7 11.64 1.47 -4.24
CA ALA A 7 10.92 2.10 -5.35
C ALA A 7 11.10 3.63 -5.41
N GLY A 8 11.52 4.27 -4.31
CA GLY A 8 11.59 5.72 -4.18
C GLY A 8 10.21 6.39 -4.14
N ASP A 9 10.20 7.72 -4.03
CA ASP A 9 9.00 8.54 -4.11
C ASP A 9 9.17 9.60 -5.20
N LYS A 10 8.11 9.84 -5.98
CA LYS A 10 8.08 10.88 -7.00
C LYS A 10 6.68 11.47 -7.10
N PRO A 11 6.48 12.76 -6.75
CA PRO A 11 5.17 13.39 -6.81
C PRO A 11 4.50 13.24 -8.17
N GLY A 12 3.21 12.86 -8.16
CA GLY A 12 2.43 12.61 -9.37
C GLY A 12 2.65 11.24 -10.03
N GLN A 13 3.50 10.37 -9.47
CA GLN A 13 3.74 9.02 -9.97
C GLN A 13 3.69 7.99 -8.85
N ASN A 14 2.90 6.92 -9.03
CA ASN A 14 2.97 5.76 -8.17
C ASN A 14 4.16 4.88 -8.57
N THR A 15 5.27 5.00 -7.84
CA THR A 15 6.52 4.30 -8.16
C THR A 15 6.45 2.78 -7.92
N LYS A 16 5.42 2.30 -7.22
CA LYS A 16 5.26 0.89 -6.82
C LYS A 16 4.64 0.03 -7.93
N THR A 17 3.71 0.59 -8.73
CA THR A 17 2.91 -0.15 -9.72
C THR A 17 3.76 -1.02 -10.65
N GLN A 18 4.81 -0.46 -11.26
CA GLN A 18 5.70 -1.20 -12.16
C GLN A 18 6.40 -2.39 -11.47
N TRP A 19 6.72 -2.26 -10.19
CA TRP A 19 7.41 -3.31 -9.44
C TRP A 19 6.45 -4.45 -9.09
N LEU A 20 5.19 -4.14 -8.77
CA LEU A 20 4.17 -5.15 -8.54
C LEU A 20 3.93 -6.00 -9.79
N GLN A 21 3.85 -5.36 -10.96
CA GLN A 21 3.73 -6.04 -12.26
C GLN A 21 4.97 -6.89 -12.57
N ALA A 22 6.18 -6.32 -12.47
CA ALA A 22 7.44 -7.00 -12.78
C ALA A 22 7.72 -8.21 -11.88
N LYS A 23 7.27 -8.17 -10.62
CA LYS A 23 7.38 -9.29 -9.67
C LYS A 23 6.15 -10.19 -9.64
N GLN A 24 5.16 -9.92 -10.50
CA GLN A 24 3.90 -10.66 -10.59
C GLN A 24 3.20 -10.80 -9.23
N ILE A 25 3.30 -9.76 -8.40
CA ILE A 25 2.70 -9.73 -7.06
C ILE A 25 1.18 -9.85 -7.22
N LYS A 26 0.58 -10.77 -6.46
CA LYS A 26 -0.87 -11.04 -6.51
C LYS A 26 -1.63 -10.43 -5.34
N VAL A 27 -0.97 -10.22 -4.21
CA VAL A 27 -1.54 -9.57 -3.03
C VAL A 27 -0.52 -8.55 -2.53
N PHE A 28 -0.96 -7.32 -2.28
CA PHE A 28 -0.11 -6.25 -1.80
C PHE A 28 -0.73 -5.60 -0.56
N TYR A 29 0.02 -5.61 0.53
CA TYR A 29 -0.38 -5.05 1.81
C TYR A 29 0.26 -3.68 2.00
N GLY A 30 -0.51 -2.71 2.47
CA GLY A 30 0.01 -1.38 2.77
C GLY A 30 -1.00 -0.51 3.50
N ASP A 31 -0.53 0.58 4.09
CA ASP A 31 -1.34 1.48 4.91
C ASP A 31 -1.78 2.74 4.16
N SER A 32 -1.11 3.10 3.06
CA SER A 32 -1.35 4.32 2.29
C SER A 32 -2.28 4.09 1.09
N ASP A 33 -2.95 5.14 0.64
CA ASP A 33 -3.84 5.04 -0.54
C ASP A 33 -3.05 4.66 -1.80
N ASN A 34 -1.80 5.10 -1.88
CA ASN A 34 -0.89 4.73 -2.97
C ASN A 34 -0.56 3.23 -2.98
N ASP A 35 -0.60 2.53 -1.85
CA ASP A 35 -0.43 1.06 -1.85
C ASP A 35 -1.62 0.37 -2.50
N ILE A 36 -2.82 0.83 -2.17
CA ILE A 36 -4.07 0.26 -2.69
C ILE A 36 -4.25 0.59 -4.17
N THR A 37 -3.95 1.81 -4.60
CA THR A 37 -4.00 2.18 -6.02
C THR A 37 -2.93 1.44 -6.82
N ALA A 38 -1.70 1.29 -6.30
CA ALA A 38 -0.65 0.50 -6.96
C ALA A 38 -1.10 -0.95 -7.20
N ALA A 39 -1.70 -1.57 -6.18
CA ALA A 39 -2.21 -2.94 -6.28
C ALA A 39 -3.30 -3.04 -7.36
N ARG A 40 -4.28 -2.12 -7.35
CA ARG A 40 -5.37 -2.09 -8.35
C ARG A 40 -4.85 -1.92 -9.77
N GLU A 41 -3.97 -0.96 -9.99
CA GLU A 41 -3.34 -0.70 -11.30
C GLU A 41 -2.51 -1.90 -11.79
N ALA A 42 -1.89 -2.65 -10.87
CA ALA A 42 -1.15 -3.86 -11.18
C ALA A 42 -2.03 -5.11 -11.34
N GLY A 43 -3.35 -5.02 -11.13
CA GLY A 43 -4.26 -6.17 -11.14
C GLY A 43 -4.05 -7.12 -9.96
N ALA A 44 -3.49 -6.62 -8.86
CA ALA A 44 -3.28 -7.33 -7.61
C ALA A 44 -4.39 -7.01 -6.59
N ARG A 45 -4.59 -7.91 -5.63
CA ARG A 45 -5.47 -7.69 -4.47
C ARG A 45 -4.78 -6.76 -3.47
N GLY A 46 -5.21 -5.50 -3.39
CA GLY A 46 -4.75 -4.56 -2.37
C GLY A 46 -5.49 -4.78 -1.04
N ILE A 47 -4.75 -4.96 0.05
CA ILE A 47 -5.31 -5.14 1.40
C ILE A 47 -4.71 -4.09 2.34
N ARG A 48 -5.58 -3.35 3.02
CA ARG A 48 -5.20 -2.25 3.90
C ARG A 48 -4.76 -2.75 5.28
N VAL A 49 -3.64 -2.22 5.75
CA VAL A 49 -3.20 -2.27 7.15
C VAL A 49 -3.44 -0.90 7.78
N LEU A 50 -3.82 -0.86 9.07
CA LEU A 50 -4.10 0.39 9.77
C LEU A 50 -2.80 1.11 10.16
N ARG A 51 -2.64 2.36 9.73
CA ARG A 51 -1.56 3.22 10.24
C ARG A 51 -1.82 3.56 11.71
N ALA A 52 -0.86 3.26 12.57
CA ALA A 52 -0.96 3.53 14.00
C ALA A 52 -1.27 5.00 14.33
N ALA A 53 -2.14 5.22 15.32
CA ALA A 53 -2.61 6.55 15.71
C ALA A 53 -1.48 7.46 16.23
N ASN A 54 -0.38 6.89 16.73
CA ASN A 54 0.81 7.61 17.17
C ASN A 54 1.84 7.86 16.05
N SER A 55 1.58 7.44 14.81
CA SER A 55 2.46 7.74 13.67
C SER A 55 2.59 9.25 13.47
N SER A 56 3.81 9.73 13.23
CA SER A 56 4.07 11.13 12.87
C SER A 56 3.60 11.47 11.45
N TYR A 57 3.33 10.46 10.60
CA TYR A 57 2.86 10.70 9.24
C TYR A 57 1.33 10.95 9.24
N LYS A 58 0.99 12.23 9.31
CA LYS A 58 -0.38 12.75 9.34
C LYS A 58 -0.76 13.47 8.04
N PRO A 59 -2.06 13.55 7.69
CA PRO A 59 -3.21 12.92 8.37
C PRO A 59 -3.20 11.39 8.23
N LEU A 60 -3.99 10.69 9.04
CA LEU A 60 -4.17 9.25 8.87
C LEU A 60 -4.98 9.00 7.57
N PRO A 61 -4.61 7.98 6.77
CA PRO A 61 -5.43 7.57 5.63
C PRO A 61 -6.82 7.08 6.08
N MET A 62 -7.82 7.26 5.22
CA MET A 62 -9.15 6.69 5.44
C MET A 62 -9.15 5.23 4.97
N ALA A 63 -8.79 4.31 5.87
CA ALA A 63 -8.77 2.88 5.57
C ALA A 63 -10.15 2.40 5.06
N GLY A 64 -10.18 1.76 3.89
CA GLY A 64 -11.42 1.30 3.23
C GLY A 64 -12.07 2.33 2.29
N ALA A 65 -11.53 3.54 2.16
CA ALA A 65 -12.13 4.59 1.33
C ALA A 65 -12.18 4.25 -0.16
N LEU A 66 -11.37 3.29 -0.63
CA LEU A 66 -11.41 2.84 -2.01
C LEU A 66 -12.33 1.62 -2.18
N GLY A 67 -12.89 1.06 -1.10
CA GLY A 67 -13.66 -0.19 -1.10
C GLY A 67 -12.80 -1.45 -1.00
N GLU A 68 -11.55 -1.31 -0.57
CA GLU A 68 -10.64 -2.43 -0.29
C GLU A 68 -10.90 -3.10 1.06
N GLU A 69 -10.43 -4.32 1.21
CA GLU A 69 -10.45 -5.03 2.49
C GLU A 69 -9.45 -4.41 3.47
N VAL A 70 -9.83 -4.34 4.75
CA VAL A 70 -9.01 -3.79 5.83
C VAL A 70 -8.81 -4.88 6.88
N ILE A 71 -7.56 -5.14 7.26
CA ILE A 71 -7.24 -6.10 8.33
C ILE A 71 -7.62 -5.45 9.67
N VAL A 72 -8.48 -6.13 10.43
CA VAL A 72 -8.87 -5.69 11.78
C VAL A 72 -7.67 -5.70 12.72
N ASN A 73 -7.62 -4.73 13.64
CA ASN A 73 -6.59 -4.63 14.69
C ASN A 73 -5.15 -4.69 14.16
N SER A 74 -4.90 -4.08 13.00
CA SER A 74 -3.62 -4.18 12.27
C SER A 74 -2.67 -3.02 12.53
N GLU A 75 -2.97 -2.19 13.54
CA GLU A 75 -2.16 -1.03 13.92
C GLU A 75 -1.03 -1.35 14.94
N TYR A 76 -0.93 -2.60 15.41
CA TYR A 76 0.04 -3.07 16.40
C TYR A 76 0.64 -4.45 16.07
#